data_AF-A0A923V8H3-F1
#
_entry.id   AF-A0A923V8H3-F1
#
_cell.length_a   1.000
_cell.length_b   1.000
_cell.length_c   1.000
_cell.angle_alpha   90.00
_cell.angle_beta   90.00
_cell.angle_gamma   90.00
#
_symmetry.space_group_name_H-M   'P 1'
#
loop_
_entity.id
_entity.type
_entity.pdbx_description
1 polymer ?
#
loop_
_entity_poly.entity_id
_entity_poly.type
_entity_poly.pdbx_seq_one_letter_code
_entity_poly.pdbx_strand_id
1 'polypeptide(L)'
;MLIGNKISLLKMIALTALLASCKPAENRLRSPAPDSPAQASPHVEQDLKPTWEESPDDLNGLVYEQPVKKIKNPQAEIIVGQVQMSHVKMNYNSTTRRIDITGIAKLIDDKKATIEEADFILSGSHAANQSSADLHPEKSVKSNSQDKPVIRAQATCLDSNDHDEYDCSHAVIDFYIAYKKQIFTQQMEVNKKPTIDKKGLQDAPVTTAPEAKNDDDPEEQIISSANEAAADVEAKNILPEGVEKSILGPYRGTGESVNLAEIFADDEGDIIAKETTEPDEKPAQTPPASGDTTKPTPKPPVKKPVPPTAPPKPSVPSEGDQTGAINKDFKQIGGEIRQINQSVGYADNGKLRNATSVLVRQQSLAVNNQAFFEVKTPANNNHYATYEMAKMIELLGSRMNTALARKLYVGSISFKNGGKISPHLSHQVGIDADLGYPTTLDGIKFPVVAANEVVAKASSDSKSKVITKYYKDRYSREKTYELLKFAFTQPEIKVERIFVDRTIKKALCEYATSQGEFKGPDKEAVQKLFENMEHVDGHGNHFHIRLRCSAEDPACRTKLYQKNNGCGQIK
;
A
#
# COMPACT_ATOMS: atom_id res chain seq x y z
N MET A 1 1.36 -77.56 43.39
CA MET A 1 1.78 -76.37 44.15
C MET A 1 0.69 -75.33 43.97
N LEU A 2 -0.25 -75.26 44.93
CA LEU A 2 -0.39 -74.22 45.97
C LEU A 2 -1.18 -73.02 45.41
N ILE A 3 -2.51 -72.90 45.54
CA ILE A 3 -3.41 -72.87 46.72
C ILE A 3 -3.19 -71.66 47.64
N GLY A 4 -4.28 -70.88 47.83
CA GLY A 4 -4.55 -70.04 49.01
C GLY A 4 -4.62 -68.54 48.70
N ASN A 5 -5.61 -67.75 49.13
CA ASN A 5 -6.61 -67.98 50.15
C ASN A 5 -7.78 -66.98 50.03
N LYS A 6 -8.97 -67.46 50.44
CA LYS A 6 -10.23 -66.71 50.60
C LYS A 6 -10.31 -66.04 51.98
N ILE A 7 -10.99 -64.89 52.05
CA ILE A 7 -11.74 -64.34 53.21
C ILE A 7 -12.92 -63.58 52.54
N SER A 8 -14.21 -63.96 52.46
CA SER A 8 -15.24 -64.52 53.37
C SER A 8 -15.49 -63.63 54.60
N LEU A 9 -16.67 -63.15 54.98
CA LEU A 9 -18.08 -63.18 54.54
C LEU A 9 -18.82 -62.47 55.69
N LEU A 10 -19.87 -61.67 55.45
CA LEU A 10 -21.10 -61.55 56.28
C LEU A 10 -22.03 -60.55 55.54
N LYS A 11 -23.11 -60.98 54.86
CA LYS A 11 -24.49 -61.21 55.39
C LYS A 11 -25.02 -60.00 56.17
N MET A 12 -26.24 -59.47 56.02
CA MET A 12 -27.46 -59.80 55.26
C MET A 12 -28.52 -58.74 55.68
N ILE A 13 -29.54 -58.51 54.84
CA ILE A 13 -30.95 -58.19 55.20
C ILE A 13 -31.39 -56.72 55.43
N ALA A 14 -32.23 -56.29 54.47
CA ALA A 14 -33.50 -55.57 54.54
C ALA A 14 -33.57 -54.12 55.07
N LEU A 15 -34.18 -53.25 54.25
CA LEU A 15 -35.60 -52.91 54.48
C LEU A 15 -36.26 -52.32 53.21
N THR A 16 -37.43 -52.86 52.92
CA THR A 16 -38.33 -52.56 51.81
C THR A 16 -39.37 -51.51 52.25
N ALA A 17 -39.73 -50.63 51.31
CA ALA A 17 -41.03 -49.97 51.14
C ALA A 17 -41.58 -49.02 52.24
N LEU A 18 -41.76 -47.75 51.85
CA LEU A 18 -43.07 -47.09 51.97
C LEU A 18 -43.31 -46.20 50.74
N LEU A 19 -44.40 -46.51 50.04
CA LEU A 19 -45.02 -45.74 48.94
C LEU A 19 -46.25 -45.01 49.47
N ALA A 20 -46.76 -44.10 48.62
CA ALA A 20 -48.09 -43.45 48.62
C ALA A 20 -48.08 -42.03 49.27
N SER A 21 -48.58 -40.95 48.68
CA SER A 21 -49.54 -40.73 47.59
C SER A 21 -49.43 -39.29 47.04
N CYS A 22 -49.55 -39.10 45.72
CA CYS A 22 -50.53 -38.20 45.08
C CYS A 22 -50.35 -38.16 43.54
N LYS A 23 -51.46 -38.25 42.82
CA LYS A 23 -51.70 -38.11 41.36
C LYS A 23 -52.61 -36.86 41.16
N PRO A 24 -52.97 -36.38 39.93
CA PRO A 24 -52.35 -36.48 38.59
C PRO A 24 -52.40 -35.16 37.74
N ALA A 25 -52.02 -35.27 36.46
CA ALA A 25 -52.31 -34.39 35.29
C ALA A 25 -51.43 -33.13 35.12
N GLU A 26 -50.83 -32.80 33.97
CA GLU A 26 -51.17 -33.09 32.56
C GLU A 26 -49.94 -33.43 31.71
N ASN A 27 -50.17 -34.25 30.69
CA ASN A 27 -49.20 -34.66 29.69
C ASN A 27 -49.18 -33.62 28.55
N ARG A 28 -48.14 -32.78 28.45
CA ARG A 28 -47.81 -32.09 27.19
C ARG A 28 -46.54 -32.72 26.60
N LEU A 29 -46.76 -33.50 25.55
CA LEU A 29 -45.75 -33.89 24.57
C LEU A 29 -44.96 -32.65 24.15
N ARG A 30 -43.66 -32.64 24.48
CA ARG A 30 -42.71 -31.65 23.99
C ARG A 30 -42.38 -32.00 22.55
N SER A 31 -42.91 -31.23 21.60
CA SER A 31 -42.48 -31.23 20.20
C SER A 31 -40.97 -30.92 20.12
N PRO A 32 -40.24 -31.46 19.13
CA PRO A 32 -38.85 -31.06 18.89
C PRO A 32 -38.81 -29.56 18.55
N ALA A 33 -37.83 -28.87 19.10
CA ALA A 33 -37.57 -27.46 18.82
C ALA A 33 -37.33 -27.27 17.31
N PRO A 34 -37.93 -26.27 16.65
CA PRO A 34 -37.58 -25.95 15.28
C PRO A 34 -36.27 -25.15 15.25
N ASP A 35 -35.39 -25.67 14.40
CA ASP A 35 -34.45 -24.97 13.53
C ASP A 35 -33.40 -24.03 14.14
N SER A 36 -32.17 -24.49 13.91
CA SER A 36 -30.93 -23.74 13.66
C SER A 36 -31.12 -22.28 13.22
N PRO A 37 -30.17 -21.38 13.55
CA PRO A 37 -30.16 -20.05 12.98
C PRO A 37 -30.17 -20.19 11.45
N ALA A 38 -31.12 -19.52 10.80
CA ALA A 38 -31.19 -19.44 9.36
C ALA A 38 -29.81 -19.08 8.82
N GLN A 39 -29.21 -19.99 8.03
CA GLN A 39 -28.05 -19.66 7.23
C GLN A 39 -28.43 -18.43 6.40
N ALA A 40 -27.69 -17.33 6.59
CA ALA A 40 -27.84 -16.16 5.74
C ALA A 40 -27.78 -16.63 4.28
N SER A 41 -28.69 -16.14 3.44
CA SER A 41 -28.66 -16.42 2.00
C SER A 41 -27.25 -16.17 1.48
N PRO A 42 -26.60 -17.11 0.77
CA PRO A 42 -25.26 -16.93 0.26
C PRO A 42 -25.19 -15.83 -0.82
N HIS A 43 -26.35 -15.34 -1.28
CA HIS A 43 -26.50 -14.29 -2.28
C HIS A 43 -26.75 -12.94 -1.62
N VAL A 44 -25.90 -11.96 -1.92
CA VAL A 44 -26.10 -10.56 -1.55
C VAL A 44 -26.14 -9.74 -2.84
N GLU A 45 -27.32 -9.24 -3.21
CA GLU A 45 -27.46 -8.23 -4.28
C GLU A 45 -27.09 -6.86 -3.71
N GLN A 46 -26.19 -6.13 -4.39
CA GLN A 46 -25.64 -4.87 -3.94
C GLN A 46 -25.55 -3.88 -5.09
N ASP A 47 -25.90 -2.61 -4.82
CA ASP A 47 -25.68 -1.52 -5.76
C ASP A 47 -24.18 -1.18 -5.82
N LEU A 48 -23.68 -0.99 -7.03
CA LEU A 48 -22.35 -0.44 -7.29
C LEU A 48 -22.44 1.08 -7.47
N LYS A 49 -21.45 1.82 -6.95
CA LYS A 49 -21.35 3.27 -7.14
C LYS A 49 -20.03 3.64 -7.78
N PRO A 50 -19.98 4.71 -8.61
CA PRO A 50 -18.73 5.28 -9.07
C PRO A 50 -17.82 5.58 -7.88
N THR A 51 -16.54 5.23 -8.02
CA THR A 51 -15.53 5.44 -6.98
C THR A 51 -15.07 6.89 -6.90
N TRP A 52 -15.39 7.64 -7.94
CA TRP A 52 -15.20 9.07 -8.04
C TRP A 52 -16.26 9.63 -8.98
N GLU A 53 -16.84 10.76 -8.57
CA GLU A 53 -17.65 11.62 -9.42
C GLU A 53 -16.91 12.95 -9.52
N GLU A 54 -16.90 13.57 -10.72
CA GLU A 54 -16.28 14.87 -10.93
C GLU A 54 -16.71 15.85 -9.84
N SER A 55 -15.73 16.29 -9.04
CA SER A 55 -15.94 17.36 -8.06
C SER A 55 -16.12 18.66 -8.85
N PRO A 56 -17.03 19.57 -8.44
CA PRO A 56 -17.24 20.83 -9.13
C PRO A 56 -15.91 21.59 -9.28
N ASP A 57 -15.64 22.07 -10.51
CA ASP A 57 -14.37 22.68 -10.96
C ASP A 57 -13.93 23.94 -10.17
N ASP A 58 -14.69 24.37 -9.17
CA ASP A 58 -14.42 25.58 -8.39
C ASP A 58 -14.98 25.48 -6.96
N LEU A 59 -14.17 24.95 -6.04
CA LEU A 59 -14.42 25.10 -4.61
C LEU A 59 -13.78 26.40 -4.13
N ASN A 60 -14.58 27.47 -4.09
CA ASN A 60 -14.22 28.77 -3.48
C ASN A 60 -13.02 29.52 -4.13
N GLY A 61 -12.89 29.49 -5.46
CA GLY A 61 -11.81 30.16 -6.19
C GLY A 61 -10.47 29.43 -6.13
N LEU A 62 -10.43 28.19 -5.61
CA LEU A 62 -9.22 27.37 -5.54
C LEU A 62 -9.14 26.47 -6.78
N VAL A 63 -8.03 26.56 -7.51
CA VAL A 63 -7.76 25.74 -8.69
C VAL A 63 -7.04 24.46 -8.27
N TYR A 64 -7.63 23.31 -8.59
CA TYR A 64 -7.05 21.99 -8.37
C TYR A 64 -6.39 21.44 -9.64
N GLU A 65 -5.48 20.49 -9.45
CA GLU A 65 -4.97 19.65 -10.52
C GLU A 65 -6.12 18.96 -11.25
N GLN A 66 -5.98 18.86 -12.57
CA GLN A 66 -7.02 18.28 -13.42
C GLN A 66 -6.86 16.75 -13.45
N PRO A 67 -7.98 16.00 -13.43
CA PRO A 67 -7.93 14.54 -13.54
C PRO A 67 -7.30 14.11 -14.86
N VAL A 68 -6.64 12.95 -14.85
CA VAL A 68 -6.11 12.36 -16.07
C VAL A 68 -7.26 11.94 -16.98
N LYS A 69 -7.22 12.33 -18.25
CA LYS A 69 -8.22 11.93 -19.25
C LYS A 69 -7.89 10.63 -19.96
N LYS A 70 -6.62 10.22 -19.91
CA LYS A 70 -6.10 9.03 -20.57
C LYS A 70 -5.08 8.32 -19.69
N ILE A 71 -5.15 7.00 -19.65
CA ILE A 71 -4.15 6.11 -19.07
C ILE A 71 -3.34 5.51 -20.22
N LYS A 72 -2.01 5.55 -20.10
CA LYS A 72 -1.11 4.89 -21.05
C LYS A 72 -0.95 3.44 -20.62
N ASN A 73 -1.40 2.52 -21.47
CA ASN A 73 -1.18 1.08 -21.32
C ASN A 73 -0.30 0.59 -22.49
N PRO A 74 0.55 -0.43 -22.32
CA PRO A 74 1.38 -0.96 -23.40
C PRO A 74 0.62 -1.40 -24.66
N GLN A 75 -0.68 -1.71 -24.54
CA GLN A 75 -1.53 -2.19 -25.63
C GLN A 75 -2.44 -1.11 -26.24
N ALA A 76 -2.81 -0.06 -25.48
CA ALA A 76 -3.68 1.02 -25.95
C ALA A 76 -3.63 2.27 -25.05
N GLU A 77 -4.13 3.41 -25.55
CA GLU A 77 -4.58 4.49 -24.68
C GLU A 77 -6.00 4.20 -24.16
N ILE A 78 -6.17 4.21 -22.84
CA ILE A 78 -7.47 3.99 -22.19
C ILE A 78 -8.06 5.34 -21.77
N ILE A 79 -9.29 5.63 -22.21
CA ILE A 79 -10.02 6.88 -21.96
C ILE A 79 -10.74 6.80 -20.61
N VAL A 80 -10.61 7.87 -19.81
CA VAL A 80 -11.20 7.99 -18.46
C VAL A 80 -12.22 9.12 -18.45
N GLY A 81 -13.30 8.96 -17.67
CA GLY A 81 -14.31 10.00 -17.44
C GLY A 81 -15.35 10.15 -18.57
N GLN A 82 -15.32 9.26 -19.57
CA GLN A 82 -16.26 9.24 -20.70
C GLN A 82 -17.23 8.06 -20.66
N VAL A 83 -17.50 7.54 -19.46
CA VAL A 83 -18.42 6.43 -19.24
C VAL A 83 -19.38 6.77 -18.11
N GLN A 84 -20.67 6.70 -18.38
CA GLN A 84 -21.73 6.83 -17.39
C GLN A 84 -22.39 5.48 -17.17
N MET A 85 -22.38 5.01 -15.93
CA MET A 85 -22.96 3.73 -15.53
C MET A 85 -24.33 3.95 -14.89
N SER A 86 -25.29 3.07 -15.16
CA SER A 86 -26.65 3.14 -14.59
C SER A 86 -27.18 1.76 -14.24
N HIS A 87 -27.92 1.68 -13.14
CA HIS A 87 -28.54 0.45 -12.64
C HIS A 87 -27.55 -0.71 -12.44
N VAL A 88 -26.31 -0.39 -12.07
CA VAL A 88 -25.27 -1.41 -11.92
C VAL A 88 -25.42 -2.15 -10.59
N LYS A 89 -25.66 -3.45 -10.68
CA LYS A 89 -25.88 -4.34 -9.54
C LYS A 89 -24.92 -5.51 -9.60
N MET A 90 -24.38 -5.87 -8.44
CA MET A 90 -23.56 -7.06 -8.25
C MET A 90 -24.31 -8.05 -7.37
N ASN A 91 -24.26 -9.33 -7.72
CA ASN A 91 -24.64 -10.45 -6.87
C ASN A 91 -23.40 -11.33 -6.68
N TYR A 92 -23.01 -11.53 -5.42
CA TYR A 92 -21.91 -12.42 -5.08
C TYR A 92 -22.43 -13.61 -4.27
N ASN A 93 -22.03 -14.81 -4.67
CA ASN A 93 -22.27 -16.05 -3.95
C ASN A 93 -20.96 -16.51 -3.30
N SER A 94 -20.88 -16.41 -1.97
CA SER A 94 -19.67 -16.77 -1.21
C SER A 94 -19.37 -18.27 -1.18
N THR A 95 -20.36 -19.13 -1.44
CA THR A 95 -20.18 -20.59 -1.47
C THR A 95 -19.56 -21.05 -2.79
N THR A 96 -20.04 -20.51 -3.92
CA THR A 96 -19.51 -20.81 -5.25
C THR A 96 -18.43 -19.84 -5.71
N ARG A 97 -18.17 -18.78 -4.92
CA ARG A 97 -17.24 -17.68 -5.22
C ARG A 97 -17.52 -17.04 -6.57
N ARG A 98 -18.81 -16.98 -6.92
CA ARG A 98 -19.30 -16.48 -8.19
C ARG A 98 -19.79 -15.05 -8.04
N ILE A 99 -19.42 -14.21 -8.99
CA ILE A 99 -19.82 -12.81 -9.10
C ILE A 99 -20.63 -12.69 -10.38
N ASP A 100 -21.83 -12.13 -10.29
CA ASP A 100 -22.69 -11.77 -11.42
C ASP A 100 -22.98 -10.26 -11.35
N ILE A 101 -22.75 -9.54 -12.44
CA ILE A 101 -22.96 -8.09 -12.53
C ILE A 101 -23.86 -7.77 -13.71
N THR A 102 -24.83 -6.90 -13.48
CA THR A 102 -25.72 -6.37 -14.54
C THR A 102 -25.73 -4.86 -14.51
N GLY A 103 -26.01 -4.22 -15.64
CA GLY A 103 -26.15 -2.77 -15.69
C GLY A 103 -26.21 -2.23 -17.12
N ILE A 104 -26.14 -0.91 -17.22
CA ILE A 104 -26.14 -0.16 -18.48
C ILE A 104 -24.90 0.74 -18.49
N ALA A 105 -24.12 0.65 -19.57
CA ALA A 105 -22.98 1.53 -19.82
C ALA A 105 -23.29 2.49 -20.97
N LYS A 106 -23.13 3.79 -20.71
CA LYS A 106 -23.30 4.87 -21.67
C LYS A 106 -21.96 5.53 -21.96
N LEU A 107 -21.51 5.49 -23.20
CA LEU A 107 -20.32 6.22 -23.64
C LEU A 107 -20.71 7.67 -23.95
N ILE A 108 -19.93 8.62 -23.47
CA ILE A 108 -20.19 10.06 -23.64
C ILE A 108 -18.98 10.80 -24.22
N ASP A 109 -19.22 11.90 -24.93
CA ASP A 109 -18.16 12.79 -25.39
C ASP A 109 -17.75 13.82 -24.32
N ASP A 110 -16.77 14.68 -24.64
CA ASP A 110 -16.32 15.77 -23.75
C ASP A 110 -17.42 16.79 -23.40
N LYS A 111 -18.54 16.81 -24.15
CA LYS A 111 -19.71 17.66 -23.90
C LYS A 111 -20.81 16.91 -23.13
N LYS A 112 -20.51 15.70 -22.64
CA LYS A 112 -21.44 14.80 -21.96
C LYS A 112 -22.61 14.35 -22.84
N ALA A 113 -22.48 14.46 -24.16
CA ALA A 113 -23.47 13.92 -25.09
C ALA A 113 -23.26 12.41 -25.26
N THR A 114 -24.36 11.65 -25.31
CA THR A 114 -24.31 10.21 -25.53
C THR A 114 -23.79 9.89 -26.92
N ILE A 115 -22.73 9.07 -26.96
CA ILE A 115 -22.18 8.49 -28.18
C ILE A 115 -22.91 7.17 -28.47
N GLU A 116 -22.99 6.29 -27.48
CA GLU A 116 -23.56 4.94 -27.60
C GLU A 116 -23.95 4.40 -26.22
N GLU A 117 -24.85 3.42 -26.17
CA GLU A 117 -25.32 2.78 -24.93
C GLU A 117 -25.44 1.27 -25.11
N ALA A 118 -25.09 0.49 -24.08
CA ALA A 118 -25.27 -0.95 -24.08
C ALA A 118 -25.59 -1.50 -22.68
N ASP A 119 -26.56 -2.40 -22.63
CA ASP A 119 -26.81 -3.24 -21.47
C ASP A 119 -25.75 -4.34 -21.38
N PHE A 120 -25.42 -4.76 -20.17
CA PHE A 120 -24.48 -5.86 -19.94
C PHE A 120 -24.93 -6.79 -18.80
N ILE A 121 -24.53 -8.05 -18.95
CA ILE A 121 -24.58 -9.09 -17.94
C ILE A 121 -23.22 -9.77 -17.99
N LEU A 122 -22.46 -9.69 -16.90
CA LEU A 122 -21.13 -10.26 -16.76
C LEU A 122 -21.10 -11.23 -15.58
N SER A 123 -20.35 -12.31 -15.72
CA SER A 123 -20.20 -13.34 -14.71
C SER A 123 -18.76 -13.82 -14.65
N GLY A 124 -18.33 -14.22 -13.46
CA GLY A 124 -17.03 -14.84 -13.24
C GLY A 124 -16.94 -15.47 -11.86
N SER A 125 -15.85 -16.19 -11.62
CA SER A 125 -15.59 -16.82 -10.33
C SER A 125 -14.11 -16.71 -9.99
N HIS A 126 -13.79 -16.73 -8.70
CA HIS A 126 -12.40 -16.73 -8.22
C HIS A 126 -12.13 -17.92 -7.30
N ALA A 127 -10.87 -18.36 -7.25
CA ALA A 127 -10.41 -19.28 -6.23
C ALA A 127 -10.31 -18.60 -4.86
N ALA A 128 -10.30 -19.39 -3.78
CA ALA A 128 -10.22 -18.86 -2.41
C ALA A 128 -9.00 -17.97 -2.19
N ASN A 129 -7.86 -18.34 -2.78
CA ASN A 129 -6.58 -17.63 -2.67
C ASN A 129 -6.36 -16.56 -3.76
N GLN A 130 -7.38 -16.26 -4.58
CA GLN A 130 -7.32 -15.21 -5.61
C GLN A 130 -8.12 -13.99 -5.15
N SER A 131 -7.49 -12.81 -5.15
CA SER A 131 -8.17 -11.56 -4.80
C SER A 131 -8.82 -10.88 -6.01
N SER A 132 -8.84 -11.54 -7.17
CA SER A 132 -9.42 -10.98 -8.39
C SER A 132 -10.17 -12.03 -9.21
N ALA A 133 -11.11 -11.54 -10.02
CA ALA A 133 -11.89 -12.35 -10.95
C ALA A 133 -12.16 -11.56 -12.23
N ASP A 134 -11.84 -12.13 -13.39
CA ASP A 134 -12.26 -11.57 -14.67
C ASP A 134 -13.72 -11.93 -14.93
N LEU A 135 -14.49 -10.96 -15.41
CA LEU A 135 -15.94 -11.06 -15.60
C LEU A 135 -16.30 -10.92 -17.08
N HIS A 136 -16.93 -11.95 -17.61
CA HIS A 136 -17.26 -12.10 -19.02
C HIS A 136 -18.76 -12.39 -19.20
N PRO A 137 -19.35 -12.12 -20.38
CA PRO A 137 -20.73 -12.53 -20.65
C PRO A 137 -20.92 -14.05 -20.58
N GLU A 138 -22.00 -14.55 -19.96
CA GLU A 138 -22.25 -16.00 -19.80
C GLU A 138 -22.34 -16.78 -21.12
N LYS A 139 -22.72 -16.11 -22.20
CA LYS A 139 -22.74 -16.68 -23.55
C LYS A 139 -21.62 -16.02 -24.32
N SER A 140 -20.81 -16.82 -25.03
CA SER A 140 -19.82 -16.35 -26.00
C SER A 140 -20.50 -15.69 -27.21
N VAL A 141 -21.13 -14.54 -26.96
CA VAL A 141 -21.59 -13.64 -28.01
C VAL A 141 -20.33 -12.99 -28.55
N LYS A 142 -19.79 -13.58 -29.61
CA LYS A 142 -18.75 -12.97 -30.43
C LYS A 142 -19.25 -11.58 -30.84
N SER A 143 -18.73 -10.57 -30.16
CA SER A 143 -19.22 -9.19 -30.27
C SER A 143 -18.19 -8.37 -31.01
N ASN A 144 -18.63 -7.65 -32.05
CA ASN A 144 -17.78 -6.76 -32.81
C ASN A 144 -17.88 -5.34 -32.23
N SER A 145 -16.77 -4.81 -31.72
CA SER A 145 -16.70 -3.46 -31.12
C SER A 145 -16.91 -2.32 -32.12
N GLN A 146 -16.99 -2.60 -33.43
CA GLN A 146 -17.31 -1.59 -34.44
C GLN A 146 -18.78 -1.15 -34.39
N ASP A 147 -19.69 -2.07 -34.08
CA ASP A 147 -21.15 -1.82 -34.17
C ASP A 147 -21.76 -1.46 -32.81
N LYS A 148 -21.26 -2.08 -31.73
CA LYS A 148 -21.74 -1.84 -30.36
C LYS A 148 -20.60 -1.92 -29.33
N PRO A 149 -20.73 -1.28 -28.16
CA PRO A 149 -19.74 -1.37 -27.10
C PRO A 149 -19.60 -2.82 -26.59
N VAL A 150 -18.37 -3.29 -26.48
CA VAL A 150 -18.02 -4.58 -25.86
C VAL A 150 -17.53 -4.30 -24.45
N ILE A 151 -18.23 -4.83 -23.45
CA ILE A 151 -17.99 -4.53 -22.04
C ILE A 151 -17.39 -5.77 -21.36
N ARG A 152 -16.30 -5.56 -20.63
CA ARG A 152 -15.64 -6.54 -19.77
C ARG A 152 -15.35 -5.90 -18.43
N ALA A 153 -15.11 -6.71 -17.40
CA ALA A 153 -14.72 -6.18 -16.11
C ALA A 153 -13.76 -7.11 -15.37
N GLN A 154 -13.03 -6.54 -14.42
CA GLN A 154 -12.23 -7.27 -13.44
C GLN A 154 -12.68 -6.86 -12.05
N ALA A 155 -13.01 -7.83 -11.21
CA ALA A 155 -13.30 -7.62 -9.80
C ALA A 155 -12.02 -7.72 -8.97
N THR A 156 -11.87 -6.85 -7.98
CA THR A 156 -10.85 -6.92 -6.92
C THR A 156 -11.56 -7.05 -5.57
N CYS A 157 -11.30 -8.13 -4.85
CA CYS A 157 -11.94 -8.47 -3.58
C CYS A 157 -11.16 -7.88 -2.40
N LEU A 158 -11.83 -7.05 -1.61
CA LEU A 158 -11.20 -6.20 -0.58
C LEU A 158 -11.14 -6.85 0.80
N ASP A 159 -11.93 -7.89 1.03
CA ASP A 159 -11.91 -8.62 2.29
C ASP A 159 -11.11 -9.94 2.14
N SER A 160 -10.47 -10.36 3.23
CA SER A 160 -9.98 -11.72 3.41
C SER A 160 -10.03 -12.10 4.88
N ASN A 161 -9.95 -13.40 5.14
CA ASN A 161 -9.69 -13.91 6.49
C ASN A 161 -8.19 -14.03 6.78
N ASP A 162 -7.85 -14.48 7.99
CA ASP A 162 -6.46 -14.68 8.44
C ASP A 162 -5.69 -15.80 7.68
N HIS A 163 -6.38 -16.54 6.80
CA HIS A 163 -5.79 -17.58 5.94
C HIS A 163 -5.62 -17.12 4.48
N ASP A 164 -5.73 -15.80 4.23
CA ASP A 164 -5.70 -15.21 2.88
C ASP A 164 -6.77 -15.79 1.93
N GLU A 165 -7.91 -16.23 2.47
CA GLU A 165 -9.06 -16.55 1.65
C GLU A 165 -9.88 -15.29 1.41
N TYR A 166 -10.05 -14.93 0.14
CA TYR A 166 -10.69 -13.70 -0.29
C TYR A 166 -12.21 -13.79 -0.28
N ASP A 167 -12.86 -12.67 -0.01
CA ASP A 167 -14.30 -12.52 -0.12
C ASP A 167 -14.65 -11.23 -0.86
N CYS A 168 -15.54 -11.34 -1.84
CA CYS A 168 -15.88 -10.24 -2.73
C CYS A 168 -17.19 -9.54 -2.32
N SER A 169 -17.71 -9.77 -1.10
CA SER A 169 -18.85 -9.01 -0.57
C SER A 169 -18.54 -7.51 -0.46
N HIS A 170 -17.26 -7.15 -0.33
CA HIS A 170 -16.75 -5.84 -0.70
C HIS A 170 -15.75 -6.01 -1.83
N ALA A 171 -16.06 -5.41 -2.97
CA ALA A 171 -15.23 -5.47 -4.14
C ALA A 171 -15.21 -4.12 -4.85
N VAL A 172 -14.13 -3.93 -5.59
CA VAL A 172 -14.03 -2.87 -6.58
C VAL A 172 -14.02 -3.50 -7.96
N ILE A 173 -14.76 -2.92 -8.89
CA ILE A 173 -14.99 -3.44 -10.23
C ILE A 173 -14.44 -2.46 -11.25
N ASP A 174 -13.45 -2.91 -12.00
CA ASP A 174 -12.83 -2.22 -13.11
C ASP A 174 -13.50 -2.60 -14.41
N PHE A 175 -14.27 -1.70 -15.00
CA PHE A 175 -14.89 -1.92 -16.31
C PHE A 175 -13.95 -1.46 -17.43
N TYR A 176 -13.87 -2.27 -18.48
CA TYR A 176 -13.18 -2.00 -19.73
C TYR A 176 -14.19 -2.10 -20.87
N ILE A 177 -14.37 -1.01 -21.61
CA ILE A 177 -15.34 -0.93 -22.69
C ILE A 177 -14.59 -0.65 -24.00
N ALA A 178 -14.68 -1.56 -24.96
CA ALA A 178 -14.14 -1.37 -26.30
C ALA A 178 -15.23 -0.91 -27.27
N TYR A 179 -14.99 0.19 -27.98
CA TYR A 179 -15.89 0.69 -29.03
C TYR A 179 -15.10 1.45 -30.08
N LYS A 180 -15.30 1.12 -31.37
CA LYS A 180 -14.63 1.78 -32.52
C LYS A 180 -13.10 1.90 -32.35
N LYS A 181 -12.46 0.82 -31.89
CA LYS A 181 -11.01 0.71 -31.61
C LYS A 181 -10.49 1.64 -30.48
N GLN A 182 -11.37 2.20 -29.68
CA GLN A 182 -11.02 2.94 -28.46
C GLN A 182 -11.40 2.10 -27.24
N ILE A 183 -10.61 2.24 -26.18
CA ILE A 183 -10.87 1.60 -24.90
C ILE A 183 -11.24 2.69 -23.89
N PHE A 184 -12.34 2.49 -23.18
CA PHE A 184 -12.83 3.35 -22.12
C PHE A 184 -12.81 2.57 -20.81
N THR A 185 -12.70 3.28 -19.68
CA THR A 185 -12.78 2.66 -18.36
C THR A 185 -13.64 3.45 -17.39
N GLN A 186 -14.26 2.71 -16.47
CA GLN A 186 -14.94 3.22 -15.29
C GLN A 186 -14.70 2.24 -14.16
N GLN A 187 -14.46 2.75 -12.96
CA GLN A 187 -14.42 1.92 -11.78
C GLN A 187 -15.63 2.17 -10.88
N MET A 188 -16.16 1.10 -10.31
CA MET A 188 -17.25 1.16 -9.35
C MET A 188 -16.91 0.32 -8.12
N GLU A 189 -17.46 0.68 -6.97
CA GLU A 189 -17.26 -0.03 -5.71
C GLU A 189 -18.60 -0.38 -5.08
N VAL A 190 -18.62 -1.51 -4.39
CA VAL A 190 -19.81 -2.00 -3.69
C VAL A 190 -20.20 -1.02 -2.60
N ASN A 191 -21.39 -0.44 -2.71
CA ASN A 191 -21.87 0.53 -1.75
C ASN A 191 -22.41 -0.18 -0.49
N LYS A 192 -21.54 -0.42 0.49
CA LYS A 192 -21.99 -0.89 1.80
C LYS A 192 -22.75 0.26 2.52
N LYS A 193 -24.07 0.13 2.70
CA LYS A 193 -24.73 0.86 3.79
C LYS A 193 -24.14 0.32 5.10
N PRO A 194 -23.62 1.15 6.01
CA PRO A 194 -23.11 0.67 7.29
C PRO A 194 -24.23 -0.09 8.00
N THR A 195 -24.09 -1.40 8.17
CA THR A 195 -24.86 -2.14 9.17
C THR A 195 -24.31 -1.71 10.52
N ILE A 196 -25.00 -0.76 11.16
CA ILE A 196 -24.75 -0.44 12.55
C ILE A 196 -25.27 -1.64 13.36
N ASP A 197 -24.43 -2.65 13.56
CA ASP A 197 -24.68 -3.66 14.57
C ASP A 197 -24.47 -3.04 15.96
N LYS A 198 -25.56 -2.45 16.49
CA LYS A 198 -25.66 -1.94 17.86
C LYS A 198 -25.72 -3.06 18.91
N LYS A 199 -24.95 -4.13 18.75
CA LYS A 199 -24.80 -5.19 19.75
C LYS A 199 -23.37 -5.72 19.74
N GLY A 200 -22.55 -5.18 20.63
CA GLY A 200 -21.22 -5.73 20.90
C GLY A 200 -20.22 -4.81 21.58
N LEU A 201 -20.46 -3.49 21.65
CA LEU A 201 -19.61 -2.58 22.43
C LEU A 201 -20.14 -2.50 23.88
N GLN A 202 -19.82 -3.53 24.67
CA GLN A 202 -19.78 -3.42 26.13
C GLN A 202 -18.31 -3.46 26.54
N ASP A 203 -17.87 -2.31 27.06
CA ASP A 203 -16.70 -2.03 27.88
C ASP A 203 -15.79 -3.24 28.20
N ALA A 204 -14.70 -3.36 27.44
CA ALA A 204 -13.55 -4.13 27.87
C ALA A 204 -12.69 -3.26 28.82
N PRO A 205 -12.32 -3.72 30.03
CA PRO A 205 -11.52 -2.94 30.96
C PRO A 205 -10.12 -2.70 30.41
N VAL A 206 -9.63 -1.47 30.58
CA VAL A 206 -8.22 -1.11 30.41
C VAL A 206 -7.40 -1.91 31.42
N THR A 207 -6.69 -2.94 30.95
CA THR A 207 -5.64 -3.61 31.73
C THR A 207 -4.35 -2.83 31.54
N THR A 208 -3.96 -2.09 32.57
CA THR A 208 -2.63 -1.50 32.70
C THR A 208 -1.60 -2.62 32.78
N ALA A 209 -0.71 -2.72 31.79
CA ALA A 209 0.46 -3.58 31.88
C ALA A 209 1.46 -3.00 32.90
N PRO A 210 2.13 -3.85 33.72
CA PRO A 210 3.05 -3.38 34.74
C PRO A 210 4.36 -2.89 34.13
N GLU A 211 4.90 -1.81 34.70
CA GLU A 211 6.24 -1.27 34.44
C GLU A 211 7.30 -2.36 34.64
N ALA A 212 8.01 -2.71 33.55
CA ALA A 212 9.23 -3.48 33.64
C ALA A 212 10.37 -2.55 34.07
N LYS A 213 10.86 -2.73 35.29
CA LYS A 213 12.15 -2.20 35.73
C LYS A 213 13.24 -2.99 35.02
N ASN A 214 14.08 -2.31 34.24
CA ASN A 214 15.33 -2.88 33.75
C ASN A 214 16.44 -2.48 34.71
N ASP A 215 17.14 -3.50 35.21
CA ASP A 215 18.37 -3.37 35.97
C ASP A 215 19.52 -2.89 35.07
N ASP A 216 20.41 -2.10 35.68
CA ASP A 216 21.55 -1.40 35.10
C ASP A 216 22.60 -2.34 34.48
N ASP A 217 23.13 -1.95 33.31
CA ASP A 217 24.49 -2.31 32.86
C ASP A 217 25.19 -1.01 32.38
N PRO A 218 26.23 -0.51 33.08
CA PRO A 218 26.81 0.79 32.81
C PRO A 218 28.08 0.65 31.98
N GLU A 219 28.08 1.16 30.74
CA GLU A 219 29.21 1.89 30.10
C GLU A 219 28.98 2.07 28.58
N GLU A 220 27.96 2.85 28.18
CA GLU A 220 28.01 3.58 26.87
C GLU A 220 27.01 4.75 26.73
N GLN A 221 26.34 5.19 27.80
CA GLN A 221 25.10 5.99 27.69
C GLN A 221 25.17 7.50 28.00
N ILE A 222 26.36 8.08 28.17
CA ILE A 222 26.45 9.44 28.76
C ILE A 222 26.49 10.58 27.73
N ILE A 223 26.58 10.30 26.41
CA ILE A 223 26.68 11.36 25.38
C ILE A 223 25.43 11.46 24.48
N SER A 224 24.55 10.46 24.40
CA SER A 224 23.34 10.53 23.54
C SER A 224 22.10 11.14 24.19
N SER A 225 21.93 11.00 25.52
CA SER A 225 20.68 11.36 26.21
C SER A 225 20.43 12.87 26.32
N ALA A 226 21.49 13.69 26.44
CA ALA A 226 21.36 15.14 26.54
C ALA A 226 20.91 15.79 25.23
N ASN A 227 21.39 15.25 24.09
CA ASN A 227 21.05 15.76 22.75
C ASN A 227 19.64 15.37 22.33
N GLU A 228 19.17 14.16 22.68
CA GLU A 228 17.79 13.75 22.45
C GLU A 228 16.80 14.53 23.35
N ALA A 229 17.13 14.75 24.62
CA ALA A 229 16.28 15.54 25.53
C ALA A 229 16.16 17.01 25.09
N ALA A 230 17.22 17.62 24.56
CA ALA A 230 17.17 18.98 24.00
C ALA A 230 16.34 19.04 22.70
N ALA A 231 16.43 18.02 21.84
CA ALA A 231 15.59 17.89 20.66
C ALA A 231 14.10 17.73 21.01
N ASP A 232 13.78 17.04 22.12
CA ASP A 232 12.41 16.84 22.60
C ASP A 232 11.75 18.11 23.18
N VAL A 233 12.54 19.02 23.78
CA VAL A 233 12.01 20.32 24.25
C VAL A 233 11.69 21.23 23.07
N GLU A 234 12.52 21.25 22.02
CA GLU A 234 12.30 22.07 20.84
C GLU A 234 11.26 21.48 19.88
N ALA A 235 11.07 20.16 19.87
CA ALA A 235 9.99 19.51 19.12
C ALA A 235 8.59 19.99 19.56
N LYS A 236 8.43 20.42 20.83
CA LYS A 236 7.18 21.00 21.34
C LYS A 236 6.80 22.34 20.69
N ASN A 237 7.76 23.02 20.06
CA ASN A 237 7.55 24.28 19.37
C ASN A 237 7.25 24.11 17.87
N ILE A 238 7.25 22.87 17.38
CA ILE A 238 6.77 22.54 16.05
C ILE A 238 5.23 22.61 16.09
N LEU A 239 4.63 23.20 15.05
CA LEU A 239 3.18 23.24 14.94
C LEU A 239 2.60 21.81 14.88
N PRO A 240 1.37 21.59 15.34
CA PRO A 240 0.64 20.36 15.01
C PRO A 240 0.58 20.16 13.49
N GLU A 241 0.46 18.90 13.06
CA GLU A 241 0.30 18.55 11.66
C GLU A 241 -0.91 19.30 11.06
N GLY A 242 -0.66 20.07 10.01
CA GLY A 242 -1.70 20.80 9.29
C GLY A 242 -2.49 19.91 8.34
N VAL A 243 -3.59 20.43 7.80
CA VAL A 243 -4.39 19.74 6.77
C VAL A 243 -3.78 19.97 5.40
N GLU A 244 -3.52 18.91 4.64
CA GLU A 244 -3.12 19.00 3.23
C GLU A 244 -4.24 19.62 2.39
N LYS A 245 -3.88 20.39 1.34
CA LYS A 245 -4.88 21.04 0.48
C LYS A 245 -5.24 20.15 -0.70
N SER A 246 -6.06 19.16 -0.43
CA SER A 246 -6.49 18.17 -1.42
C SER A 246 -7.98 17.87 -1.36
N ILE A 247 -8.52 17.33 -2.46
CA ILE A 247 -9.87 16.75 -2.55
C ILE A 247 -9.77 15.30 -3.00
N LEU A 248 -10.89 14.56 -2.92
CA LEU A 248 -10.95 13.20 -3.45
C LEU A 248 -10.66 13.21 -4.96
N GLY A 249 -9.70 12.38 -5.36
CA GLY A 249 -9.28 12.28 -6.75
C GLY A 249 -9.83 11.04 -7.45
N PRO A 250 -9.65 10.99 -8.77
CA PRO A 250 -10.12 9.87 -9.57
C PRO A 250 -9.34 8.60 -9.23
N TYR A 251 -9.97 7.49 -9.53
CA TYR A 251 -9.30 6.21 -9.53
C TYR A 251 -8.25 6.10 -10.66
N ARG A 252 -7.23 5.26 -10.46
CA ARG A 252 -6.16 4.97 -11.43
C ARG A 252 -6.18 3.54 -11.91
N GLY A 253 -6.03 2.63 -10.96
CA GLY A 253 -6.32 1.25 -11.17
C GLY A 253 -5.39 0.34 -11.89
N THR A 254 -5.96 -0.80 -12.29
CA THR A 254 -5.26 -1.76 -13.13
C THR A 254 -5.07 -1.27 -14.56
N GLY A 255 -5.65 -0.14 -14.98
CA GLY A 255 -5.54 0.35 -16.36
C GLY A 255 -4.09 0.49 -16.88
N GLU A 256 -3.12 0.84 -16.03
CA GLU A 256 -1.71 0.94 -16.42
C GLU A 256 -1.04 -0.44 -16.65
N SER A 257 -1.53 -1.52 -16.03
CA SER A 257 -0.90 -2.85 -16.03
C SER A 257 -1.76 -3.98 -16.61
N VAL A 258 -3.06 -3.76 -16.79
CA VAL A 258 -4.01 -4.77 -17.25
C VAL A 258 -3.63 -5.26 -18.64
N ASN A 259 -3.72 -6.58 -18.84
CA ASN A 259 -3.56 -7.17 -20.16
C ASN A 259 -4.91 -7.12 -20.90
N LEU A 260 -5.11 -6.08 -21.70
CA LEU A 260 -6.32 -5.88 -22.49
C LEU A 260 -6.57 -7.05 -23.46
N ALA A 261 -5.53 -7.70 -23.99
CA ALA A 261 -5.70 -8.84 -24.89
C ALA A 261 -6.27 -10.07 -24.17
N GLU A 262 -5.95 -10.27 -22.89
CA GLU A 262 -6.56 -11.31 -22.06
C GLU A 262 -8.01 -10.95 -21.69
N ILE A 263 -8.25 -9.70 -21.27
CA ILE A 263 -9.59 -9.20 -20.93
C ILE A 263 -10.58 -9.38 -22.10
N PHE A 264 -10.14 -9.16 -23.34
CA PHE A 264 -10.95 -9.28 -24.55
C PHE A 264 -10.67 -10.55 -25.37
N ALA A 265 -10.06 -11.58 -24.78
CA ALA A 265 -9.61 -12.78 -25.52
C ALA A 265 -10.72 -13.53 -26.27
N ASP A 266 -11.96 -13.48 -25.77
CA ASP A 266 -13.12 -14.17 -26.35
C ASP A 266 -13.83 -13.38 -27.46
N ASP A 267 -13.40 -12.16 -27.74
CA ASP A 267 -14.05 -11.27 -28.72
C ASP A 267 -13.41 -11.34 -30.11
N GLU A 268 -14.22 -11.14 -31.15
CA GLU A 268 -13.76 -11.18 -32.53
C GLU A 268 -13.42 -9.78 -33.07
N GLY A 269 -12.37 -9.72 -33.90
CA GLY A 269 -11.91 -8.51 -34.57
C GLY A 269 -10.73 -7.81 -33.87
N ASP A 270 -10.15 -6.81 -34.53
CA ASP A 270 -9.12 -5.94 -33.95
C ASP A 270 -9.78 -5.01 -32.90
N ILE A 271 -10.04 -5.56 -31.71
CA ILE A 271 -10.59 -4.83 -30.55
C ILE A 271 -9.58 -3.76 -30.07
N ILE A 272 -8.31 -4.14 -30.07
CA ILE A 272 -7.19 -3.28 -29.70
C ILE A 272 -6.56 -2.80 -31.01
N ALA A 273 -6.54 -1.49 -31.23
CA ALA A 273 -5.73 -0.92 -32.30
C ALA A 273 -4.28 -1.32 -32.03
N LYS A 274 -3.74 -2.27 -32.79
CA LYS A 274 -2.28 -2.49 -32.80
C LYS A 274 -1.66 -1.18 -33.25
N GLU A 275 -1.04 -0.44 -32.33
CA GLU A 275 0.02 0.47 -32.72
C GLU A 275 1.10 -0.42 -33.35
N THR A 276 1.17 -0.36 -34.67
CA THR A 276 2.29 -0.90 -35.44
C THR A 276 3.55 -0.19 -34.98
N THR A 277 4.28 -0.80 -34.06
CA THR A 277 5.73 -0.61 -34.00
C THR A 277 6.32 -1.36 -35.19
N GLU A 278 6.67 -0.60 -36.22
CA GLU A 278 7.34 -1.08 -37.45
C GLU A 278 8.87 -1.26 -37.20
N PRO A 279 9.66 -1.90 -38.10
CA PRO A 279 9.84 -3.35 -38.22
C PRO A 279 11.30 -3.83 -38.05
N ASP A 280 11.46 -5.15 -37.90
CA ASP A 280 12.63 -6.01 -38.21
C ASP A 280 14.05 -5.46 -38.01
N GLU A 281 14.72 -5.90 -36.93
CA GLU A 281 16.17 -6.10 -36.95
C GLU A 281 16.49 -7.59 -37.14
N LYS A 282 16.61 -7.97 -38.41
CA LYS A 282 17.16 -9.25 -38.86
C LYS A 282 18.57 -9.43 -38.27
N PRO A 283 18.94 -10.61 -37.73
CA PRO A 283 20.26 -10.79 -37.14
C PRO A 283 21.34 -10.64 -38.22
N ALA A 284 22.26 -9.69 -38.00
CA ALA A 284 23.43 -9.53 -38.84
C ALA A 284 24.28 -10.81 -38.79
N GLN A 285 24.35 -11.48 -39.94
CA GLN A 285 25.31 -12.54 -40.21
C GLN A 285 26.72 -11.96 -40.19
N THR A 286 27.59 -12.51 -39.35
CA THR A 286 29.02 -12.24 -39.33
C THR A 286 29.69 -13.01 -40.48
N PRO A 287 30.55 -12.40 -41.31
CA PRO A 287 31.44 -13.13 -42.21
C PRO A 287 32.70 -13.62 -41.45
N PRO A 288 33.39 -14.65 -41.98
CA PRO A 288 34.20 -15.56 -41.18
C PRO A 288 35.62 -15.06 -40.92
N ALA A 289 36.14 -15.37 -39.73
CA ALA A 289 37.56 -15.32 -39.43
C ALA A 289 38.25 -16.57 -40.03
N SER A 290 39.29 -16.31 -40.82
CA SER A 290 40.23 -17.29 -41.36
C SER A 290 40.95 -18.02 -40.22
N GLY A 291 40.73 -19.33 -40.10
CA GLY A 291 41.52 -20.23 -39.26
C GLY A 291 42.52 -20.99 -40.13
N ASP A 292 43.80 -20.72 -39.92
CA ASP A 292 44.88 -21.56 -40.41
C ASP A 292 45.07 -22.75 -39.46
N THR A 293 45.25 -23.92 -40.06
CA THR A 293 45.30 -25.23 -39.42
C THR A 293 46.72 -25.62 -39.06
N THR A 294 46.94 -26.19 -37.87
CA THR A 294 47.78 -27.41 -37.72
C THR A 294 47.57 -28.08 -36.35
N LYS A 295 47.60 -29.41 -36.38
CA LYS A 295 47.38 -30.42 -35.33
C LYS A 295 48.67 -31.30 -35.29
N PRO A 296 48.80 -32.38 -34.48
CA PRO A 296 49.11 -32.51 -33.03
C PRO A 296 50.32 -33.45 -32.71
N THR A 297 50.51 -33.79 -31.41
CA THR A 297 50.95 -35.09 -30.79
C THR A 297 52.22 -35.04 -29.87
N PRO A 298 52.53 -36.04 -29.00
CA PRO A 298 52.08 -36.09 -27.59
C PRO A 298 53.10 -36.64 -26.51
N LYS A 299 52.63 -36.72 -25.24
CA LYS A 299 52.99 -37.69 -24.14
C LYS A 299 54.27 -37.43 -23.27
N PRO A 300 54.44 -38.07 -22.07
CA PRO A 300 53.72 -38.01 -20.76
C PRO A 300 54.71 -37.96 -19.54
N PRO A 301 54.42 -38.51 -18.33
CA PRO A 301 53.48 -38.12 -17.25
C PRO A 301 54.23 -37.69 -15.95
N VAL A 302 53.49 -37.40 -14.85
CA VAL A 302 53.67 -37.95 -13.48
C VAL A 302 53.39 -36.96 -12.30
N LYS A 303 52.50 -37.44 -11.41
CA LYS A 303 52.30 -37.24 -9.93
C LYS A 303 51.60 -35.99 -9.35
N LYS A 304 50.56 -36.32 -8.55
CA LYS A 304 49.79 -35.49 -7.61
C LYS A 304 50.59 -35.17 -6.33
N PRO A 305 50.21 -34.10 -5.62
CA PRO A 305 49.90 -34.24 -4.18
C PRO A 305 48.53 -33.66 -3.75
N VAL A 306 48.15 -34.04 -2.54
CA VAL A 306 46.87 -33.95 -1.81
C VAL A 306 46.60 -32.55 -1.21
N PRO A 307 45.34 -32.08 -1.09
CA PRO A 307 45.00 -30.83 -0.38
C PRO A 307 44.77 -31.04 1.14
N PRO A 308 45.12 -30.07 2.01
CA PRO A 308 44.80 -30.14 3.43
C PRO A 308 43.37 -29.67 3.75
N THR A 309 42.68 -30.54 4.49
CA THR A 309 41.58 -30.41 5.46
C THR A 309 40.92 -29.03 5.72
N ALA A 310 39.60 -29.00 5.55
CA ALA A 310 38.68 -27.94 6.00
C ALA A 310 38.36 -28.04 7.52
N PRO A 311 38.17 -26.91 8.23
CA PRO A 311 37.64 -26.87 9.60
C PRO A 311 36.12 -27.15 9.69
N PRO A 312 35.60 -27.50 10.89
CA PRO A 312 34.35 -28.23 11.06
C PRO A 312 33.09 -27.36 10.91
N LYS A 313 32.03 -27.97 10.36
CA LYS A 313 30.65 -27.46 10.35
C LYS A 313 30.14 -27.24 11.78
N PRO A 314 29.56 -26.07 12.10
CA PRO A 314 28.71 -25.92 13.26
C PRO A 314 27.38 -26.66 13.06
N SER A 315 26.94 -27.31 14.12
CA SER A 315 25.73 -28.12 14.29
C SER A 315 24.43 -27.34 14.07
N VAL A 316 23.50 -27.97 13.38
CA VAL A 316 22.11 -27.54 13.16
C VAL A 316 21.33 -27.57 14.49
N PRO A 317 20.67 -26.47 14.91
CA PRO A 317 19.61 -26.53 15.90
C PRO A 317 18.28 -27.01 15.28
N SER A 318 17.57 -27.82 16.06
CA SER A 318 16.28 -28.48 15.83
C SER A 318 15.19 -27.57 15.24
N GLU A 319 14.38 -28.17 14.35
CA GLU A 319 13.09 -27.68 13.87
C GLU A 319 12.16 -27.37 15.05
N GLY A 320 11.53 -26.19 15.02
CA GLY A 320 10.56 -25.76 16.00
C GLY A 320 10.59 -24.24 16.21
N ASP A 321 9.91 -23.53 15.30
CA ASP A 321 9.59 -22.10 15.39
C ASP A 321 10.76 -21.12 15.12
N GLN A 322 10.46 -19.99 14.47
CA GLN A 322 11.37 -18.91 14.04
C GLN A 322 12.13 -19.07 12.70
N THR A 323 11.49 -18.65 11.60
CA THR A 323 12.01 -17.73 10.56
C THR A 323 10.79 -17.35 9.68
N GLY A 324 10.28 -16.11 9.66
CA GLY A 324 11.03 -14.86 9.57
C GLY A 324 11.41 -14.54 8.12
N ALA A 325 10.52 -14.77 7.16
CA ALA A 325 10.69 -14.31 5.78
C ALA A 325 9.36 -13.70 5.27
N ILE A 326 9.13 -12.43 5.60
CA ILE A 326 8.13 -11.62 4.88
C ILE A 326 8.80 -11.17 3.58
N ASN A 327 8.34 -11.75 2.47
CA ASN A 327 8.70 -11.48 1.07
C ASN A 327 10.13 -11.88 0.67
N LYS A 328 10.34 -13.19 0.40
CA LYS A 328 11.49 -13.67 -0.38
C LYS A 328 11.44 -13.09 -1.79
N ASP A 329 12.62 -12.75 -2.31
CA ASP A 329 12.87 -12.08 -3.59
C ASP A 329 11.91 -12.45 -4.72
N PHE A 330 11.39 -11.40 -5.38
CA PHE A 330 10.50 -11.46 -6.53
C PHE A 330 11.20 -12.11 -7.73
N LYS A 331 11.08 -13.43 -7.86
CA LYS A 331 11.16 -14.08 -9.17
C LYS A 331 9.76 -14.45 -9.62
N GLN A 332 9.29 -13.75 -10.64
CA GLN A 332 8.15 -14.14 -11.46
C GLN A 332 8.40 -15.55 -11.99
N ILE A 333 7.49 -16.48 -11.69
CA ILE A 333 7.36 -17.73 -12.42
C ILE A 333 5.90 -17.84 -12.85
N GLY A 334 5.63 -17.75 -14.15
CA GLY A 334 4.31 -18.08 -14.71
C GLY A 334 3.24 -16.99 -14.70
N GLY A 335 3.56 -15.72 -14.43
CA GLY A 335 2.64 -14.60 -14.67
C GLY A 335 1.59 -14.30 -13.58
N GLU A 336 1.56 -15.03 -12.46
CA GLU A 336 0.68 -14.68 -11.32
C GLU A 336 1.43 -13.85 -10.27
N ILE A 337 0.93 -12.64 -10.01
CA ILE A 337 1.40 -11.72 -8.96
C ILE A 337 0.90 -12.25 -7.60
N ARG A 338 1.78 -12.34 -6.60
CA ARG A 338 1.34 -12.50 -5.20
C ARG A 338 0.68 -11.20 -4.73
N GLN A 339 -0.64 -11.14 -4.75
CA GLN A 339 -1.45 -10.10 -4.11
C GLN A 339 -1.34 -10.22 -2.58
N ILE A 340 -0.24 -9.75 -1.99
CA ILE A 340 -0.06 -9.78 -0.52
C ILE A 340 0.48 -8.46 0.04
N ASN A 341 0.22 -7.33 -0.61
CA ASN A 341 0.42 -6.03 0.00
C ASN A 341 -0.52 -5.06 -0.71
N GLN A 342 -1.53 -4.55 -0.01
CA GLN A 342 -2.59 -3.77 -0.65
C GLN A 342 -2.96 -2.53 0.16
N SER A 343 -2.77 -1.37 -0.46
CA SER A 343 -3.37 -0.11 -0.04
C SER A 343 -4.84 -0.07 -0.46
N VAL A 344 -5.74 0.13 0.50
CA VAL A 344 -7.20 0.16 0.27
C VAL A 344 -7.76 1.49 0.77
N GLY A 345 -8.37 2.26 -0.14
CA GLY A 345 -8.97 3.56 0.18
C GLY A 345 -7.99 4.73 0.00
N TYR A 346 -8.28 5.84 0.69
CA TYR A 346 -7.48 7.07 0.62
C TYR A 346 -6.42 7.10 1.74
N ALA A 347 -5.36 7.87 1.54
CA ALA A 347 -4.29 8.07 2.52
C ALA A 347 -4.76 8.48 3.94
N ASP A 348 -5.89 9.17 4.03
CA ASP A 348 -6.54 9.69 5.23
C ASP A 348 -7.84 8.95 5.61
N ASN A 349 -8.21 7.90 4.88
CA ASN A 349 -9.36 7.06 5.16
C ASN A 349 -9.22 5.72 4.44
N GLY A 350 -8.56 4.77 5.10
CA GLY A 350 -8.27 3.49 4.47
C GLY A 350 -7.67 2.45 5.40
N LYS A 351 -7.26 1.34 4.79
CA LYS A 351 -6.63 0.20 5.45
C LYS A 351 -5.41 -0.25 4.64
N LEU A 352 -4.52 -0.97 5.31
CA LEU A 352 -3.40 -1.65 4.69
C LEU A 352 -3.54 -3.14 4.94
N ARG A 353 -3.40 -3.95 3.90
CA ARG A 353 -3.44 -5.41 3.99
C ARG A 353 -2.07 -5.98 3.70
N ASN A 354 -1.72 -7.02 4.46
CA ASN A 354 -0.46 -7.77 4.31
C ASN A 354 0.76 -6.83 4.24
N ALA A 355 0.82 -5.91 5.20
CA ALA A 355 1.81 -4.86 5.21
C ALA A 355 3.26 -5.39 5.27
N THR A 356 4.16 -4.69 4.58
CA THR A 356 5.60 -4.93 4.70
C THR A 356 6.10 -4.27 5.99
N SER A 357 6.72 -5.04 6.89
CA SER A 357 7.40 -4.47 8.07
C SER A 357 8.75 -3.89 7.66
N VAL A 358 8.88 -2.56 7.74
CA VAL A 358 10.14 -1.86 7.45
C VAL A 358 11.22 -2.20 8.47
N LEU A 359 10.83 -2.49 9.72
CA LEU A 359 11.75 -2.94 10.77
C LEU A 359 12.37 -4.30 10.46
N VAL A 360 11.56 -5.29 10.05
CA VAL A 360 12.07 -6.61 9.67
C VAL A 360 12.99 -6.49 8.45
N ARG A 361 12.62 -5.63 7.48
CA ARG A 361 13.44 -5.36 6.29
C ARG A 361 14.79 -4.72 6.66
N GLN A 362 14.79 -3.76 7.58
CA GLN A 362 16.02 -3.19 8.16
C GLN A 362 16.91 -4.28 8.77
N GLN A 363 16.35 -5.15 9.61
CA GLN A 363 17.09 -6.22 10.28
C GLN A 363 17.69 -7.22 9.27
N SER A 364 16.92 -7.57 8.23
CA SER A 364 17.38 -8.45 7.16
C SER A 364 18.57 -7.88 6.40
N LEU A 365 18.53 -6.60 6.03
CA LEU A 365 19.64 -5.91 5.36
C LEU A 365 20.86 -5.72 6.27
N ALA A 366 20.65 -5.64 7.59
CA ALA A 366 21.74 -5.45 8.55
C ALA A 366 22.71 -6.64 8.58
N VAL A 367 22.23 -7.87 8.29
CA VAL A 367 23.05 -9.09 8.22
C VAL A 367 24.22 -8.94 7.25
N ASN A 368 24.04 -8.17 6.17
CA ASN A 368 25.06 -7.94 5.14
C ASN A 368 25.62 -6.50 5.15
N ASN A 369 25.45 -5.74 6.23
CA ASN A 369 25.84 -4.33 6.34
C ASN A 369 25.20 -3.42 5.26
N GLN A 370 23.97 -3.71 4.86
CA GLN A 370 23.23 -2.98 3.84
C GLN A 370 22.06 -2.14 4.41
N ALA A 371 21.86 -2.16 5.73
CA ALA A 371 20.81 -1.39 6.41
C ALA A 371 21.19 0.10 6.53
N PHE A 372 21.04 0.84 5.44
CA PHE A 372 21.31 2.27 5.36
C PHE A 372 20.14 3.17 5.79
N PHE A 373 19.19 2.61 6.54
CA PHE A 373 18.10 3.33 7.17
C PHE A 373 17.83 2.76 8.56
N GLU A 374 17.11 3.53 9.39
CA GLU A 374 16.78 3.16 10.76
C GLU A 374 15.38 3.64 11.17
N VAL A 375 14.52 2.73 11.61
CA VAL A 375 13.23 3.01 12.23
C VAL A 375 13.47 3.64 13.60
N LYS A 376 13.03 4.90 13.78
CA LYS A 376 13.28 5.70 14.98
C LYS A 376 12.65 5.09 16.23
N THR A 377 11.36 4.74 16.15
CA THR A 377 10.56 4.35 17.32
C THR A 377 9.77 3.05 17.06
N PRO A 378 10.44 1.89 17.00
CA PRO A 378 9.79 0.60 16.70
C PRO A 378 8.59 0.27 17.59
N ALA A 379 8.64 0.68 18.87
CA ALA A 379 7.60 0.45 19.87
C ALA A 379 6.23 1.07 19.51
N ASN A 380 6.19 2.10 18.67
CA ASN A 380 4.94 2.72 18.21
C ASN A 380 4.15 1.83 17.24
N ASN A 381 4.77 0.75 16.74
CA ASN A 381 4.16 -0.23 15.85
C ASN A 381 3.53 0.38 14.58
N ASN A 382 4.06 1.52 14.12
CA ASN A 382 3.60 2.27 12.95
C ASN A 382 4.63 2.29 11.80
N HIS A 383 5.45 1.24 11.71
CA HIS A 383 6.54 1.08 10.74
C HIS A 383 6.18 0.08 9.62
N TYR A 384 4.89 -0.02 9.29
CA TYR A 384 4.37 -0.92 8.27
C TYR A 384 4.04 -0.12 7.02
N ALA A 385 4.33 -0.69 5.86
CA ALA A 385 4.33 0.03 4.59
C ALA A 385 3.74 -0.81 3.47
N THR A 386 3.47 -0.17 2.33
CA THR A 386 3.43 -0.92 1.08
C THR A 386 4.81 -1.47 0.72
N TYR A 387 4.89 -2.44 -0.19
CA TYR A 387 6.18 -2.92 -0.69
C TYR A 387 6.98 -1.80 -1.34
N GLU A 388 6.33 -0.98 -2.16
CA GLU A 388 6.91 0.14 -2.88
C GLU A 388 7.43 1.20 -1.91
N MET A 389 6.71 1.50 -0.83
CA MET A 389 7.20 2.42 0.20
C MET A 389 8.43 1.86 0.92
N ALA A 390 8.40 0.58 1.32
CA ALA A 390 9.57 -0.05 1.91
C ALA A 390 10.78 -0.04 0.95
N LYS A 391 10.55 -0.24 -0.36
CA LYS A 391 11.59 -0.19 -1.38
C LYS A 391 12.12 1.24 -1.62
N MET A 392 11.25 2.25 -1.64
CA MET A 392 11.64 3.65 -1.70
C MET A 392 12.55 4.01 -0.52
N ILE A 393 12.21 3.59 0.71
CA ILE A 393 13.04 3.81 1.90
C ILE A 393 14.43 3.18 1.75
N GLU A 394 14.55 1.97 1.20
CA GLU A 394 15.86 1.37 0.91
C GLU A 394 16.69 2.19 -0.08
N LEU A 395 16.06 2.64 -1.17
CA LEU A 395 16.72 3.43 -2.22
C LEU A 395 17.21 4.76 -1.63
N LEU A 396 16.38 5.42 -0.82
CA LEU A 396 16.73 6.66 -0.14
C LEU A 396 17.82 6.45 0.91
N GLY A 397 17.76 5.36 1.67
CA GLY A 397 18.81 4.98 2.62
C GLY A 397 20.16 4.76 1.93
N SER A 398 20.17 4.00 0.83
CA SER A 398 21.37 3.78 0.03
C SER A 398 21.93 5.08 -0.54
N ARG A 399 21.06 5.98 -1.04
CA ARG A 399 21.47 7.30 -1.51
C ARG A 399 22.04 8.16 -0.39
N MET A 400 21.41 8.17 0.77
CA MET A 400 21.85 8.89 1.98
C MET A 400 23.23 8.41 2.43
N ASN A 401 23.45 7.09 2.44
CA ASN A 401 24.76 6.53 2.80
C ASN A 401 25.84 6.89 1.77
N THR A 402 25.51 6.84 0.47
CA THR A 402 26.46 7.23 -0.57
C THR A 402 26.81 8.72 -0.51
N ALA A 403 25.83 9.56 -0.22
CA ALA A 403 26.00 11.02 -0.22
C ALA A 403 26.60 11.58 1.08
N LEU A 404 26.38 10.92 2.22
CA LEU A 404 26.73 11.43 3.56
C LEU A 404 27.38 10.42 4.50
N ALA A 405 27.57 9.16 4.09
CA ALA A 405 28.01 8.07 4.98
C ALA A 405 27.13 7.96 6.25
N ARG A 406 25.82 8.18 6.08
CA ARG A 406 24.83 8.20 7.16
C ARG A 406 23.59 7.40 6.78
N LYS A 407 22.87 6.95 7.81
CA LYS A 407 21.57 6.31 7.64
C LYS A 407 20.47 7.35 7.41
N LEU A 408 19.44 6.95 6.67
CA LEU A 408 18.15 7.64 6.64
C LEU A 408 17.33 7.25 7.88
N TYR A 409 16.81 8.23 8.62
CA TYR A 409 15.92 7.95 9.76
C TYR A 409 14.46 7.96 9.33
N VAL A 410 13.72 6.93 9.76
CA VAL A 410 12.34 6.65 9.37
C VAL A 410 11.43 6.81 10.59
N GLY A 411 10.40 7.64 10.43
CA GLY A 411 9.37 7.92 11.43
C GLY A 411 8.14 7.05 11.21
N SER A 412 6.96 7.67 11.32
CA SER A 412 5.67 7.02 11.08
C SER A 412 5.49 6.66 9.61
N ILE A 413 4.79 5.55 9.35
CA ILE A 413 4.37 5.10 8.00
C ILE A 413 2.90 4.66 8.02
N SER A 414 2.61 3.53 8.67
CA SER A 414 1.24 3.10 8.98
C SER A 414 1.25 2.01 10.06
N PHE A 415 0.09 1.74 10.67
CA PHE A 415 -0.11 0.51 11.43
C PHE A 415 -0.14 -0.70 10.49
N LYS A 416 0.08 -1.90 11.06
CA LYS A 416 0.09 -3.18 10.31
C LYS A 416 -1.15 -3.39 9.45
N ASN A 417 -2.32 -2.99 9.95
CA ASN A 417 -3.59 -3.11 9.23
C ASN A 417 -4.10 -1.75 8.71
N GLY A 418 -3.24 -0.72 8.73
CA GLY A 418 -3.61 0.65 8.39
C GLY A 418 -4.57 1.30 9.38
N GLY A 419 -5.36 2.26 8.90
CA GLY A 419 -6.33 3.01 9.69
C GLY A 419 -5.75 4.23 10.42
N LYS A 420 -6.62 4.99 11.09
CA LYS A 420 -6.29 6.28 11.69
C LYS A 420 -5.17 6.19 12.73
N ILE A 421 -4.13 7.01 12.56
CA ILE A 421 -3.02 7.15 13.50
C ILE A 421 -3.07 8.54 14.10
N SER A 422 -3.26 8.67 15.42
CA SER A 422 -3.19 9.98 16.08
C SER A 422 -1.73 10.32 16.40
N PRO A 423 -1.25 11.57 16.16
CA PRO A 423 -2.00 12.75 15.69
C PRO A 423 -2.09 12.90 14.16
N HIS A 424 -1.48 12.00 13.39
CA HIS A 424 -1.38 12.08 11.94
C HIS A 424 -2.74 12.17 11.23
N LEU A 425 -2.80 13.00 10.18
CA LEU A 425 -4.02 13.11 9.38
C LEU A 425 -4.12 12.02 8.33
N SER A 426 -2.98 11.65 7.72
CA SER A 426 -2.78 10.58 6.75
C SER A 426 -2.20 9.30 7.40
N HIS A 427 -1.29 8.57 6.73
CA HIS A 427 -0.60 7.38 7.25
C HIS A 427 -1.50 6.14 7.44
N GLN A 428 -2.63 6.06 6.75
CA GLN A 428 -3.60 4.97 6.97
C GLN A 428 -3.43 3.79 6.05
N VAL A 429 -2.70 3.93 4.94
CA VAL A 429 -2.66 2.92 3.87
C VAL A 429 -1.24 2.53 3.43
N GLY A 430 -0.21 2.91 4.19
CA GLY A 430 1.17 2.45 3.98
C GLY A 430 1.95 3.12 2.84
N ILE A 431 1.37 4.15 2.20
CA ILE A 431 2.00 4.92 1.10
C ILE A 431 2.57 6.27 1.56
N ASP A 432 2.44 6.60 2.84
CA ASP A 432 2.96 7.81 3.48
C ASP A 432 4.16 7.45 4.36
N ALA A 433 5.19 8.30 4.41
CA ALA A 433 6.31 8.10 5.34
C ALA A 433 6.93 9.42 5.78
N ASP A 434 7.17 9.55 7.09
CA ASP A 434 7.90 10.67 7.68
C ASP A 434 9.40 10.33 7.74
N LEU A 435 10.24 11.17 7.16
CA LEU A 435 11.68 10.93 7.01
C LEU A 435 12.50 12.09 7.58
N GLY A 436 13.52 11.75 8.37
CA GLY A 436 14.39 12.75 9.00
C GLY A 436 15.24 13.50 7.96
N TYR A 437 15.37 14.82 8.13
CA TYR A 437 16.24 15.61 7.26
C TYR A 437 17.71 15.17 7.38
N PRO A 438 18.44 15.08 6.26
CA PRO A 438 19.88 14.88 6.26
C PRO A 438 20.61 15.86 7.20
N THR A 439 21.31 15.35 8.20
CA THR A 439 22.01 16.16 9.20
C THR A 439 23.42 15.67 9.46
N THR A 440 24.31 16.62 9.77
CA THR A 440 25.67 16.37 10.25
C THR A 440 25.76 16.37 11.76
N LEU A 441 24.65 16.64 12.47
CA LEU A 441 24.61 16.59 13.94
C LEU A 441 24.67 15.12 14.38
N ASP A 442 25.59 14.81 15.28
CA ASP A 442 25.75 13.47 15.84
C ASP A 442 24.65 13.18 16.86
N GLY A 443 24.12 11.94 16.82
CA GLY A 443 23.04 11.49 17.71
C GLY A 443 21.66 12.09 17.40
N ILE A 444 21.53 13.02 16.46
CA ILE A 444 20.24 13.63 16.11
C ILE A 444 19.62 12.93 14.91
N LYS A 445 18.51 12.22 15.13
CA LYS A 445 17.78 11.50 14.07
C LYS A 445 16.85 12.40 13.25
N PHE A 446 16.14 13.30 13.93
CA PHE A 446 15.15 14.22 13.35
C PHE A 446 15.47 15.65 13.80
N PRO A 447 16.35 16.38 13.09
CA PRO A 447 16.76 17.72 13.50
C PRO A 447 15.59 18.70 13.38
N VAL A 448 15.38 19.55 14.40
CA VAL A 448 14.41 20.65 14.28
C VAL A 448 15.01 21.73 13.38
N VAL A 449 14.51 21.84 12.16
CA VAL A 449 14.97 22.79 11.12
C VAL A 449 14.10 24.05 11.10
N ALA A 450 12.79 23.91 11.34
CA ALA A 450 11.86 25.01 11.47
C ALA A 450 10.92 24.78 12.66
N ALA A 451 10.75 25.79 13.50
CA ALA A 451 9.83 25.75 14.65
C ALA A 451 9.35 27.16 15.00
N ASN A 452 8.21 27.27 15.67
CA ASN A 452 7.71 28.56 16.13
C ASN A 452 8.44 29.02 17.40
N GLU A 453 8.81 30.28 17.45
CA GLU A 453 9.36 30.92 18.64
C GLU A 453 8.49 32.11 19.02
N VAL A 454 8.12 32.18 20.30
CA VAL A 454 7.43 33.34 20.87
C VAL A 454 8.48 34.39 21.19
N VAL A 455 8.51 35.47 20.41
CA VAL A 455 9.41 36.59 20.67
C VAL A 455 8.66 37.59 21.55
N ALA A 456 9.10 37.70 22.80
CA ALA A 456 8.69 38.79 23.68
C ALA A 456 9.16 40.12 23.05
N LYS A 457 8.22 41.04 22.78
CA LYS A 457 8.60 42.39 22.36
C LYS A 457 8.89 43.25 23.59
N ALA A 458 9.83 44.18 23.44
CA ALA A 458 10.42 45.00 24.49
C ALA A 458 9.46 45.96 25.24
N SER A 459 8.15 45.95 24.94
CA SER A 459 7.15 46.83 25.56
C SER A 459 5.93 46.03 26.00
N SER A 460 5.45 46.34 27.20
CA SER A 460 4.30 45.73 27.89
C SER A 460 2.95 45.92 27.17
N ASP A 461 2.87 46.82 26.17
CA ASP A 461 1.61 47.17 25.48
C ASP A 461 1.43 46.47 24.12
N SER A 462 2.37 45.61 23.73
CA SER A 462 2.31 44.88 22.44
C SER A 462 2.03 43.39 22.64
N LYS A 463 1.07 42.84 21.89
CA LYS A 463 0.84 41.39 21.85
C LYS A 463 2.09 40.66 21.36
N SER A 464 2.48 39.58 22.05
CA SER A 464 3.59 38.70 21.66
C SER A 464 3.42 38.23 20.21
N LYS A 465 4.52 38.21 19.44
CA LYS A 465 4.52 37.74 18.06
C LYS A 465 5.14 36.35 17.98
N VAL A 466 4.43 35.42 17.36
CA VAL A 466 4.99 34.13 16.97
C VAL A 466 5.72 34.30 15.65
N ILE A 467 6.99 33.91 15.59
CA ILE A 467 7.76 33.85 14.34
C ILE A 467 8.24 32.42 14.12
N THR A 468 8.30 31.98 12.87
CA THR A 468 8.97 30.72 12.54
C THR A 468 10.47 30.97 12.49
N LYS A 469 11.23 30.30 13.36
CA LYS A 469 12.68 30.31 13.37
C LYS A 469 13.22 29.23 12.46
N TYR A 470 14.23 29.60 11.68
CA TYR A 470 14.91 28.72 10.75
C TYR A 470 16.32 28.37 11.24
N TYR A 471 16.56 27.09 11.49
CA TYR A 471 17.83 26.54 11.96
C TYR A 471 18.64 25.97 10.79
N LYS A 472 19.10 26.85 9.91
CA LYS A 472 19.77 26.48 8.66
C LYS A 472 20.98 25.53 8.81
N ASP A 473 21.67 25.58 9.95
CA ASP A 473 22.91 24.83 10.20
C ASP A 473 22.65 23.45 10.84
N ARG A 474 21.39 23.08 11.10
CA ARG A 474 21.01 21.79 11.70
C ARG A 474 20.74 20.69 10.68
N TYR A 475 20.69 21.02 9.40
CA TYR A 475 20.50 20.08 8.31
C TYR A 475 21.30 20.49 7.08
N SER A 476 21.56 19.53 6.19
CA SER A 476 22.19 19.79 4.90
C SER A 476 21.12 20.05 3.84
N ARG A 477 20.95 21.33 3.50
CA ARG A 477 20.06 21.78 2.42
C ARG A 477 20.40 21.14 1.07
N GLU A 478 21.68 21.07 0.72
CA GLU A 478 22.16 20.42 -0.51
C GLU A 478 21.72 18.95 -0.55
N LYS A 479 22.02 18.20 0.51
CA LYS A 479 21.74 16.75 0.53
C LYS A 479 20.26 16.45 0.65
N THR A 480 19.50 17.34 1.29
CA THR A 480 18.04 17.28 1.29
C THR A 480 17.51 17.47 -0.12
N TYR A 481 17.97 18.49 -0.86
CA TYR A 481 17.57 18.70 -2.25
C TYR A 481 17.91 17.48 -3.13
N GLU A 482 19.14 16.98 -3.02
CA GLU A 482 19.62 15.82 -3.76
C GLU A 482 18.76 14.57 -3.49
N LEU A 483 18.44 14.30 -2.22
CA LEU A 483 17.63 13.16 -1.81
C LEU A 483 16.19 13.27 -2.32
N LEU A 484 15.57 14.46 -2.24
CA LEU A 484 14.21 14.68 -2.72
C LEU A 484 14.12 14.61 -4.25
N LYS A 485 15.11 15.18 -4.97
CA LYS A 485 15.22 15.04 -6.43
C LYS A 485 15.38 13.57 -6.82
N PHE A 486 16.21 12.82 -6.10
CA PHE A 486 16.37 11.38 -6.30
C PHE A 486 15.07 10.61 -6.06
N ALA A 487 14.37 10.85 -4.95
CA ALA A 487 13.08 10.22 -4.65
C ALA A 487 12.04 10.47 -5.77
N PHE A 488 11.94 11.72 -6.20
CA PHE A 488 10.91 12.16 -7.16
C PHE A 488 11.16 11.66 -8.59
N THR A 489 12.41 11.34 -8.92
CA THR A 489 12.81 10.90 -10.27
C THR A 489 12.88 9.38 -10.42
N GLN A 490 12.46 8.61 -9.41
CA GLN A 490 12.45 7.15 -9.51
C GLN A 490 11.52 6.67 -10.66
N PRO A 491 12.00 5.72 -11.49
CA PRO A 491 11.25 5.27 -12.67
C PRO A 491 10.05 4.38 -12.32
N GLU A 492 10.21 3.50 -11.34
CA GLU A 492 9.21 2.48 -10.98
C GLU A 492 8.28 2.96 -9.85
N ILE A 493 8.83 3.60 -8.83
CA ILE A 493 8.07 4.04 -7.65
C ILE A 493 7.88 5.55 -7.71
N LYS A 494 6.66 6.00 -7.98
CA LYS A 494 6.37 7.44 -8.16
C LYS A 494 5.99 8.10 -6.84
N VAL A 495 6.63 9.22 -6.53
CA VAL A 495 6.18 10.13 -5.48
C VAL A 495 5.02 10.96 -6.02
N GLU A 496 3.91 10.98 -5.29
CA GLU A 496 2.73 11.82 -5.57
C GLU A 496 2.89 13.21 -4.95
N ARG A 497 3.26 13.27 -3.67
CA ARG A 497 3.47 14.55 -2.95
C ARG A 497 4.60 14.47 -1.94
N ILE A 498 5.18 15.64 -1.67
CA ILE A 498 6.17 15.85 -0.61
C ILE A 498 5.67 17.00 0.28
N PHE A 499 5.59 16.80 1.60
CA PHE A 499 5.23 17.85 2.54
C PHE A 499 6.43 18.26 3.39
N VAL A 500 6.64 19.58 3.49
CA VAL A 500 7.75 20.20 4.21
C VAL A 500 7.30 21.50 4.88
N ASP A 501 8.07 22.03 5.83
CA ASP A 501 7.86 23.40 6.29
C ASP A 501 8.10 24.43 5.16
N ARG A 502 7.34 25.52 5.15
CA ARG A 502 7.45 26.59 4.14
C ARG A 502 8.86 27.15 4.05
N THR A 503 9.54 27.30 5.19
CA THR A 503 10.88 27.86 5.29
C THR A 503 11.92 26.94 4.66
N ILE A 504 11.71 25.63 4.80
CA ILE A 504 12.57 24.60 4.19
C ILE A 504 12.32 24.56 2.68
N LYS A 505 11.06 24.55 2.23
CA LYS A 505 10.72 24.67 0.79
C LYS A 505 11.39 25.90 0.16
N LYS A 506 11.35 27.05 0.85
CA LYS A 506 12.01 28.29 0.42
C LYS A 506 13.51 28.09 0.23
N ALA A 507 14.17 27.55 1.25
CA ALA A 507 15.61 27.33 1.22
C ALA A 507 16.01 26.38 0.08
N LEU A 508 15.27 25.28 -0.13
CA LEU A 508 15.51 24.34 -1.23
C LEU A 508 15.32 25.01 -2.61
N CYS A 509 14.31 25.85 -2.77
CA CYS A 509 14.09 26.63 -4.00
C CYS A 509 15.24 27.60 -4.29
N GLU A 510 15.70 28.34 -3.28
CA GLU A 510 16.85 29.24 -3.40
C GLU A 510 18.12 28.45 -3.79
N TYR A 511 18.32 27.28 -3.17
CA TYR A 511 19.43 26.39 -3.50
C TYR A 511 19.37 25.93 -4.96
N ALA A 512 18.28 25.31 -5.38
CA ALA A 512 18.11 24.83 -6.76
C ALA A 512 18.28 25.94 -7.80
N THR A 513 17.76 27.15 -7.49
CA THR A 513 17.94 28.34 -8.35
C THR A 513 19.41 28.73 -8.46
N SER A 514 20.13 28.80 -7.34
CA SER A 514 21.57 29.13 -7.32
C SER A 514 22.45 28.10 -8.02
N GLN A 515 22.04 26.83 -8.03
CA GLN A 515 22.71 25.76 -8.77
C GLN A 515 22.35 25.73 -10.26
N GLY A 516 21.42 26.60 -10.72
CA GLY A 516 21.00 26.64 -12.12
C GLY A 516 20.12 25.46 -12.55
N GLU A 517 19.54 24.71 -11.60
CA GLU A 517 18.77 23.48 -11.86
C GLU A 517 17.54 23.73 -12.77
N PHE A 518 16.92 24.90 -12.65
CA PHE A 518 15.79 25.30 -13.51
C PHE A 518 16.19 25.66 -14.96
N LYS A 519 17.49 25.65 -15.28
CA LYS A 519 18.03 25.90 -16.62
C LYS A 519 18.79 24.69 -17.17
N GLY A 520 19.00 23.66 -16.35
CA GLY A 520 19.74 22.45 -16.70
C GLY A 520 18.92 21.45 -17.53
N PRO A 521 19.52 20.30 -17.86
CA PRO A 521 18.85 19.22 -18.60
C PRO A 521 17.62 18.67 -17.85
N ASP A 522 17.66 18.64 -16.51
CA ASP A 522 16.58 18.11 -15.67
C ASP A 522 15.51 19.15 -15.32
N LYS A 523 15.51 20.34 -15.95
CA LYS A 523 14.66 21.48 -15.55
C LYS A 523 13.18 21.13 -15.39
N GLU A 524 12.64 20.24 -16.22
CA GLU A 524 11.23 19.81 -16.16
C GLU A 524 10.95 18.93 -14.94
N ALA A 525 11.87 18.01 -14.62
CA ALA A 525 11.76 17.18 -13.42
C ALA A 525 11.91 18.03 -12.15
N VAL A 526 12.82 19.01 -12.15
CA VAL A 526 13.01 19.94 -11.04
C VAL A 526 11.79 20.85 -10.86
N GLN A 527 11.22 21.36 -11.95
CA GLN A 527 9.97 22.12 -11.89
C GLN A 527 8.85 21.29 -11.27
N LYS A 528 8.63 20.06 -11.77
CA LYS A 528 7.63 19.14 -11.23
C LYS A 528 7.87 18.78 -9.76
N LEU A 529 9.12 18.58 -9.34
CA LEU A 529 9.47 18.32 -7.94
C LEU A 529 8.93 19.45 -7.03
N PHE A 530 9.19 20.70 -7.37
CA PHE A 530 8.74 21.83 -6.54
C PHE A 530 7.24 22.08 -6.65
N GLU A 531 6.63 21.85 -7.82
CA GLU A 531 5.16 21.85 -7.99
C GLU A 531 4.50 20.76 -7.14
N ASN A 532 5.17 19.63 -6.89
CA ASN A 532 4.70 18.53 -6.03
C ASN A 532 5.19 18.61 -4.57
N MET A 533 6.00 19.62 -4.23
CA MET A 533 6.42 19.90 -2.86
C MET A 533 5.52 20.96 -2.24
N GLU A 534 4.68 20.58 -1.28
CA GLU A 534 3.72 21.44 -0.62
C GLU A 534 4.14 21.77 0.81
N HIS A 535 3.73 22.94 1.30
CA HIS A 535 3.88 23.27 2.69
C HIS A 535 2.67 22.78 3.50
N VAL A 536 2.95 22.02 4.54
CA VAL A 536 1.99 21.65 5.58
C VAL A 536 2.64 21.90 6.94
N ASP A 537 1.89 22.45 7.88
CA ASP A 537 2.36 22.66 9.26
C ASP A 537 2.77 21.32 9.89
N GLY A 538 3.71 21.35 10.84
CA GLY A 538 4.24 20.15 11.50
C GLY A 538 5.49 19.52 10.88
N HIS A 539 5.85 19.91 9.66
CA HIS A 539 6.96 19.31 8.89
C HIS A 539 8.30 20.05 9.09
N GLY A 540 8.52 20.53 10.32
CA GLY A 540 9.69 21.33 10.69
C GLY A 540 10.93 20.51 11.04
N ASN A 541 10.76 19.22 11.35
CA ASN A 541 11.85 18.28 11.71
C ASN A 541 11.93 17.02 10.84
N HIS A 542 10.99 16.87 9.92
CA HIS A 542 10.94 15.79 8.94
C HIS A 542 10.40 16.34 7.62
N PHE A 543 10.68 15.63 6.54
CA PHE A 543 9.90 15.73 5.32
C PHE A 543 9.00 14.49 5.23
N HIS A 544 7.80 14.68 4.73
CA HIS A 544 6.86 13.60 4.49
C HIS A 544 6.80 13.32 3.00
N ILE A 545 6.85 12.05 2.61
CA ILE A 545 6.61 11.63 1.21
C ILE A 545 5.33 10.79 1.14
N ARG A 546 4.53 11.05 0.10
CA ARG A 546 3.43 10.19 -0.31
C ARG A 546 3.76 9.57 -1.65
N LEU A 547 3.65 8.25 -1.75
CA LEU A 547 3.72 7.55 -3.02
C LEU A 547 2.38 7.60 -3.76
N ARG A 548 2.46 7.61 -5.08
CA ARG A 548 1.33 7.46 -5.97
C ARG A 548 0.83 6.02 -5.88
N CYS A 549 -0.49 5.82 -5.88
CA CYS A 549 -1.07 4.49 -6.04
C CYS A 549 -0.50 3.79 -7.28
N SER A 550 -0.01 2.57 -7.10
CA SER A 550 0.47 1.72 -8.19
C SER A 550 -0.68 0.92 -8.80
N ALA A 551 -0.47 0.35 -9.98
CA ALA A 551 -1.43 -0.56 -10.58
C ALA A 551 -1.49 -1.92 -9.85
N GLU A 552 -0.53 -2.19 -8.96
CA GLU A 552 -0.51 -3.34 -8.06
C GLU A 552 -1.47 -3.13 -6.87
N ASP A 553 -1.88 -1.87 -6.61
CA ASP A 553 -2.84 -1.45 -5.59
C ASP A 553 -4.18 -0.96 -6.21
N PRO A 554 -5.00 -1.81 -6.85
CA PRO A 554 -6.21 -1.40 -7.55
C PRO A 554 -7.34 -0.87 -6.63
N ALA A 555 -7.17 -0.96 -5.31
CA ALA A 555 -8.08 -0.39 -4.34
C ALA A 555 -7.58 0.94 -3.75
N CYS A 556 -6.36 1.37 -4.09
CA CYS A 556 -5.78 2.63 -3.63
C CYS A 556 -6.42 3.82 -4.35
N ARG A 557 -6.64 4.90 -3.60
CA ARG A 557 -7.32 6.11 -4.07
C ARG A 557 -6.38 7.31 -4.04
N THR A 558 -6.23 7.97 -5.19
CA THR A 558 -5.43 9.20 -5.35
C THR A 558 -6.19 10.41 -4.80
N LYS A 559 -5.50 11.52 -4.55
CA LYS A 559 -6.10 12.82 -4.26
C LYS A 559 -5.88 13.78 -5.44
N LEU A 560 -6.72 14.80 -5.59
CA LEU A 560 -6.40 15.95 -6.42
C LEU A 560 -5.93 17.09 -5.53
N TYR A 561 -4.75 17.62 -5.81
CA TYR A 561 -4.13 18.65 -5.00
C TYR A 561 -4.42 20.05 -5.54
N GLN A 562 -4.46 21.03 -4.64
CA GLN A 562 -4.49 22.42 -5.06
C GLN A 562 -3.26 22.72 -5.91
N LYS A 563 -3.45 23.36 -7.07
CA LYS A 563 -2.35 23.67 -7.98
C LYS A 563 -1.28 24.52 -7.27
N ASN A 564 -0.05 24.03 -7.32
CA ASN A 564 1.09 24.62 -6.64
C ASN A 564 2.06 25.22 -7.67
N ASN A 565 2.36 26.52 -7.54
CA ASN A 565 3.24 27.25 -8.46
C ASN A 565 4.75 27.03 -8.18
N GLY A 566 5.10 25.88 -7.60
CA GLY A 566 6.47 25.53 -7.23
C GLY A 566 7.14 26.57 -6.34
N CYS A 567 8.29 27.09 -6.79
CA CYS A 567 9.02 28.14 -6.09
C CYS A 567 8.34 29.52 -6.15
N GLY A 568 7.36 29.72 -7.04
CA GLY A 568 6.63 30.98 -7.19
C GLY A 568 5.63 31.27 -6.06
N GLN A 569 5.24 30.26 -5.27
CA GLN A 569 4.33 30.43 -4.13
C GLN A 569 4.99 31.04 -2.88
N ILE A 570 6.31 31.24 -2.90
CA ILE A 570 7.11 31.56 -1.71
C ILE A 570 7.45 33.07 -1.66
N LYS A 571 6.58 33.92 -2.23
CA LYS A 571 6.71 35.38 -2.18
C LYS A 571 6.18 35.95 -0.87
#